data_AF-A0A557QFG3-F1
#
_entry.id   AF-A0A557QFG3-F1
#
_cell.length_a   1.000
_cell.length_b   1.000
_cell.length_c   1.000
_cell.angle_alpha   90.00
_cell.angle_beta   90.00
_cell.angle_gamma   90.00
#
_symmetry.space_group_name_H-M   'P 1'
#
loop_
_entity.id
_entity.type
_entity.pdbx_description
1 polymer ?
#
loop_
_entity_poly.entity_id
_entity_poly.type
_entity_poly.pdbx_seq_one_letter_code
_entity_poly.pdbx_strand_id
1 'polypeptide(L)'
;MGRQSMQGTITRQAAGLGLMLATSLAMAQQPGTAESPGAIQQQQQQEIERRLRDERIQQRPVAPEISVPQGGPATPASTAKTIRVEQILIDRSEILTQGQIDAIINPLEGQTVSLADLQQAIDALNALYTAAGQATARAILPPQTIKDGLVRFRLVEARVGEVRVGGAEAIDPAFITDRVALEADELLSVPVLESALVRFNRLHSTQLRAGVVAGSKFGTTDVEITAVEPPRTKFSVFFDNAGRDTVGETRGGFNARFANLMGRSDTLQFLATRTEGSENYALSYSVPLDWHDLRLDLSASKGNISIVDGPFEPLDITGSSSDFTAGLTYPLIVTLEDMWSIYGRLSARESSSAFGGLEQEKLNLRVFTAGISSEHQSDDTAWYVDHSLASGITALGGEQGFLYYRGSATRFDRLSERFQLLLRGGLQLSDTRFLPASELFQIGGAYTVRGFSEGLLSGRNGYFVSAELRIGRTLEEYQAADPDGPTLHGIVFIDHGGALPYRPGNLKESTHDDYLTSVGAGVLFDFSERVTGRIVIGQPLRGNPAELHDKRPRAHVSLNIALN
;
A
#
# COMPACT_ATOMS: atom_id res chain seq x y z
N MET A 1 -7.74 106.68 5.12
CA MET A 1 -7.14 107.15 3.85
C MET A 1 -6.01 106.17 3.51
N GLY A 2 -5.86 105.58 2.32
CA GLY A 2 -6.82 105.29 1.21
C GLY A 2 -7.46 103.89 1.37
N ARG A 3 -8.05 103.19 0.39
CA ARG A 3 -8.00 103.21 -1.11
C ARG A 3 -6.59 102.91 -1.68
N GLN A 4 -6.35 102.05 -2.68
CA GLN A 4 -7.14 101.07 -3.50
C GLN A 4 -6.13 100.07 -4.16
N SER A 5 -6.38 98.96 -4.87
CA SER A 5 -7.52 98.34 -5.63
C SER A 5 -7.66 96.83 -5.25
N MET A 6 -8.42 95.86 -5.81
CA MET A 6 -9.05 95.55 -7.13
C MET A 6 -8.09 95.04 -8.22
N GLN A 7 -8.30 93.93 -8.96
CA GLN A 7 -9.44 93.01 -9.22
C GLN A 7 -8.96 91.52 -9.17
N GLY A 8 -9.79 90.46 -9.25
CA GLY A 8 -11.23 90.37 -9.57
C GLY A 8 -11.88 89.01 -9.19
N THR A 9 -13.10 88.76 -9.71
CA THR A 9 -14.08 87.82 -9.14
C THR A 9 -14.57 86.78 -10.15
N ILE A 10 -14.67 85.49 -9.77
CA ILE A 10 -15.78 84.59 -10.21
C ILE A 10 -16.26 83.74 -9.02
N THR A 11 -17.58 83.54 -8.97
CA THR A 11 -18.37 82.97 -7.87
C THR A 11 -18.65 81.47 -8.05
N ARG A 12 -18.52 80.64 -7.00
CA ARG A 12 -19.62 79.82 -6.41
C ARG A 12 -19.19 78.93 -5.24
N GLN A 13 -20.13 78.67 -4.35
CA GLN A 13 -20.03 77.72 -3.23
C GLN A 13 -20.65 76.37 -3.62
N ALA A 14 -20.14 75.27 -3.08
CA ALA A 14 -20.94 74.21 -2.42
C ALA A 14 -20.03 73.20 -1.68
N ALA A 15 -20.58 72.55 -0.67
CA ALA A 15 -19.89 71.64 0.24
C ALA A 15 -19.29 70.38 -0.40
N GLY A 16 -18.19 69.90 0.18
CA GLY A 16 -17.70 68.53 0.08
C GLY A 16 -17.17 68.08 1.44
N LEU A 17 -17.65 66.95 1.98
CA LEU A 17 -17.26 66.47 3.30
C LEU A 17 -15.81 65.95 3.29
N GLY A 18 -15.10 66.17 4.40
CA GLY A 18 -13.84 65.48 4.64
C GLY A 18 -14.10 64.01 4.99
N LEU A 19 -13.80 63.10 4.06
CA LEU A 19 -13.52 61.70 4.42
C LEU A 19 -12.02 61.59 4.74
N MET A 20 -11.69 61.25 5.98
CA MET A 20 -10.40 60.62 6.24
C MET A 20 -10.42 59.24 5.61
N LEU A 21 -9.66 59.04 4.53
CA LEU A 21 -9.39 57.71 3.98
C LEU A 21 -8.47 56.95 4.94
N ALA A 22 -9.07 56.43 6.02
CA ALA A 22 -8.47 55.36 6.79
C ALA A 22 -8.39 54.14 5.87
N THR A 23 -7.22 53.92 5.26
CA THR A 23 -6.94 52.74 4.44
C THR A 23 -6.83 51.52 5.34
N SER A 24 -7.98 50.99 5.75
CA SER A 24 -8.08 49.63 6.24
C SER A 24 -7.60 48.72 5.12
N LEU A 25 -6.38 48.20 5.27
CA LEU A 25 -5.92 47.00 4.56
C LEU A 25 -6.76 45.82 5.05
N ALA A 26 -8.02 45.79 4.61
CA ALA A 26 -8.81 44.58 4.63
C ALA A 26 -8.03 43.56 3.80
N MET A 27 -7.45 42.58 4.48
CA MET A 27 -6.83 41.47 3.79
C MET A 27 -7.95 40.72 3.10
N ALA A 28 -8.09 40.96 1.79
CA ALA A 28 -8.87 40.10 0.91
C ALA A 28 -8.14 38.75 0.82
N GLN A 29 -8.27 37.96 1.88
CA GLN A 29 -8.20 36.52 1.77
C GLN A 29 -9.23 36.14 0.71
N GLN A 30 -8.77 35.68 -0.44
CA GLN A 30 -9.65 34.93 -1.33
C GLN A 30 -10.21 33.76 -0.49
N PRO A 31 -11.52 33.43 -0.60
CA PRO A 31 -12.08 32.26 0.07
C PRO A 31 -11.22 31.03 -0.26
N GLY A 32 -10.99 30.18 0.74
CA GLY A 32 -9.74 29.43 0.83
C GLY A 32 -9.48 28.55 -0.39
N THR A 33 -8.29 28.65 -0.99
CA THR A 33 -7.91 27.78 -2.12
C THR A 33 -7.76 26.29 -1.74
N ALA A 34 -7.98 25.94 -0.47
CA ALA A 34 -8.12 24.56 0.01
C ALA A 34 -9.56 24.02 -0.07
N GLU A 35 -10.56 24.87 -0.24
CA GLU A 35 -11.99 24.53 -0.14
C GLU A 35 -12.65 24.26 -1.51
N SER A 36 -11.87 24.06 -2.58
CA SER A 36 -12.43 23.74 -3.90
C SER A 36 -12.96 22.29 -3.95
N PRO A 37 -13.94 21.98 -4.82
CA PRO A 37 -14.54 20.64 -4.91
C PRO A 37 -13.49 19.56 -5.19
N GLY A 38 -12.63 19.82 -6.19
CA GLY A 38 -11.55 18.91 -6.56
C GLY A 38 -10.47 18.76 -5.48
N ALA A 39 -10.24 19.79 -4.66
CA ALA A 39 -9.31 19.71 -3.53
C ALA A 39 -9.85 18.81 -2.41
N ILE A 40 -11.13 18.93 -2.07
CA ILE A 40 -11.79 18.08 -1.07
C ILE A 40 -11.89 16.63 -1.56
N GLN A 41 -12.24 16.42 -2.82
CA GLN A 41 -12.28 15.10 -3.45
C GLN A 41 -10.89 14.42 -3.46
N GLN A 42 -9.84 15.15 -3.87
CA GLN A 42 -8.46 14.67 -3.91
C GLN A 42 -7.86 14.45 -2.51
N GLN A 43 -8.33 15.16 -1.48
CA GLN A 43 -8.01 14.89 -0.07
C GLN A 43 -8.59 13.54 0.36
N GLN A 44 -9.91 13.33 0.22
CA GLN A 44 -10.60 12.11 0.67
C GLN A 44 -10.05 10.85 -0.01
N GLN A 45 -9.72 10.91 -1.30
CA GLN A 45 -9.09 9.80 -2.03
C GLN A 45 -7.72 9.41 -1.42
N GLN A 46 -6.88 10.40 -1.10
CA GLN A 46 -5.57 10.16 -0.49
C GLN A 46 -5.65 9.61 0.94
N GLU A 47 -6.65 10.02 1.73
CA GLU A 47 -6.88 9.46 3.07
C GLU A 47 -7.20 7.97 3.02
N ILE A 48 -8.02 7.55 2.06
CA ILE A 48 -8.45 6.15 1.91
C ILE A 48 -7.30 5.29 1.36
N GLU A 49 -6.52 5.80 0.40
CA GLU A 49 -5.28 5.14 -0.05
C GLU A 49 -4.25 5.00 1.08
N ARG A 50 -4.14 5.99 1.98
CA ARG A 50 -3.32 5.86 3.20
C ARG A 50 -3.88 4.82 4.17
N ARG A 51 -5.20 4.79 4.38
CA ARG A 51 -5.84 3.82 5.30
C ARG A 51 -5.63 2.37 4.85
N LEU A 52 -5.93 2.07 3.59
CA LEU A 52 -5.74 0.72 2.99
C LEU A 52 -4.26 0.29 2.99
N ARG A 53 -3.33 1.25 2.85
CA ARG A 53 -1.88 1.03 2.95
C ARG A 53 -1.44 0.76 4.38
N ASP A 54 -1.89 1.58 5.33
CA ASP A 54 -1.62 1.41 6.76
C ASP A 54 -2.14 0.03 7.23
N GLU A 55 -3.33 -0.38 6.81
CA GLU A 55 -3.89 -1.73 7.04
C GLU A 55 -2.95 -2.82 6.49
N ARG A 56 -2.47 -2.70 5.24
CA ARG A 56 -1.57 -3.68 4.61
C ARG A 56 -0.24 -3.85 5.35
N ILE A 57 0.43 -2.77 5.73
CA ILE A 57 1.74 -2.86 6.43
C ILE A 57 1.64 -3.31 7.89
N GLN A 58 0.43 -3.33 8.47
CA GLN A 58 0.21 -3.85 9.82
C GLN A 58 0.06 -5.38 9.84
N GLN A 59 -0.17 -6.01 8.69
CA GLN A 59 -0.15 -7.46 8.52
C GLN A 59 1.30 -7.99 8.54
N ARG A 60 1.47 -9.30 8.73
CA ARG A 60 2.78 -9.97 8.63
C ARG A 60 2.92 -10.62 7.25
N PRO A 61 4.13 -10.72 6.69
CA PRO A 61 4.35 -11.56 5.51
C PRO A 61 4.07 -13.02 5.88
N VAL A 62 3.45 -13.77 4.97
CA VAL A 62 3.15 -15.20 5.16
C VAL A 62 3.91 -15.98 4.09
N ALA A 63 4.88 -16.78 4.51
CA ALA A 63 5.58 -17.70 3.62
C ALA A 63 4.59 -18.77 3.09
N PRO A 64 4.66 -19.14 1.80
CA PRO A 64 3.82 -20.19 1.24
C PRO A 64 4.17 -21.54 1.88
N GLU A 65 3.15 -22.26 2.34
CA GLU A 65 3.33 -23.63 2.85
C GLU A 65 3.61 -24.59 1.69
N ILE A 66 4.76 -25.28 1.73
CA ILE A 66 5.13 -26.33 0.77
C ILE A 66 5.31 -27.65 1.52
N SER A 67 4.39 -28.59 1.28
CA SER A 67 4.48 -29.93 1.88
C SER A 67 5.29 -30.88 1.00
N VAL A 68 6.44 -31.32 1.53
CA VAL A 68 7.33 -32.31 0.88
C VAL A 68 7.26 -33.66 1.63
N PRO A 69 6.96 -34.79 0.96
CA PRO A 69 6.91 -36.09 1.61
C PRO A 69 8.27 -36.51 2.13
N GLN A 70 8.38 -36.75 3.44
CA GLN A 70 9.59 -37.34 4.01
C GLN A 70 9.70 -38.81 3.58
N GLY A 71 10.49 -39.06 2.53
CA GLY A 71 10.73 -40.40 1.99
C GLY A 71 11.34 -41.32 3.04
N GLY A 72 10.53 -42.27 3.52
CA GLY A 72 10.85 -43.15 4.65
C GLY A 72 12.13 -43.98 4.48
N PRO A 73 12.64 -44.56 5.58
CA PRO A 73 13.94 -45.24 5.59
C PRO A 73 13.94 -46.45 4.66
N ALA A 74 14.90 -46.49 3.74
CA ALA A 74 15.13 -47.62 2.86
C ALA A 74 15.67 -48.81 3.68
N THR A 75 14.87 -49.87 3.83
CA THR A 75 15.26 -51.07 4.59
C THR A 75 16.29 -51.90 3.80
N PRO A 76 17.54 -52.08 4.28
CA PRO A 76 18.56 -52.78 3.50
C PRO A 76 18.33 -54.30 3.47
N ALA A 77 17.92 -54.82 2.32
CA ALA A 77 17.66 -56.24 2.11
C ALA A 77 18.88 -56.98 1.51
N SER A 78 19.94 -57.17 2.31
CA SER A 78 21.12 -57.95 1.90
C SER A 78 21.73 -58.74 3.08
N THR A 79 22.25 -59.92 2.77
CA THR A 79 22.90 -60.85 3.72
C THR A 79 24.43 -60.92 3.54
N ALA A 80 25.00 -60.18 2.59
CA ALA A 80 26.43 -60.15 2.34
C ALA A 80 27.15 -59.23 3.34
N LYS A 81 28.21 -59.73 4.01
CA LYS A 81 29.02 -58.93 4.94
C LYS A 81 29.95 -57.93 4.24
N THR A 82 30.50 -58.33 3.09
CA THR A 82 31.41 -57.52 2.28
C THR A 82 31.21 -57.82 0.80
N ILE A 83 31.56 -56.84 -0.04
CA ILE A 83 31.37 -56.78 -1.48
C ILE A 83 32.69 -56.26 -2.07
N ARG A 84 33.23 -56.96 -3.07
CA ARG A 84 34.35 -56.44 -3.88
C ARG A 84 33.77 -55.48 -4.92
N VAL A 85 34.24 -54.24 -4.94
CA VAL A 85 33.82 -53.20 -5.88
C VAL A 85 34.99 -52.88 -6.80
N GLU A 86 34.83 -53.12 -8.09
CA GLU A 86 35.81 -52.73 -9.11
C GLU A 86 35.39 -51.43 -9.81
N GLN A 87 34.08 -51.14 -9.91
CA GLN A 87 33.56 -49.87 -10.43
C GLN A 87 32.17 -49.54 -9.86
N ILE A 88 31.89 -48.27 -9.63
CA ILE A 88 30.56 -47.71 -9.33
C ILE A 88 30.01 -47.03 -10.59
N LEU A 89 29.02 -47.64 -11.20
CA LEU A 89 28.25 -47.04 -12.29
C LEU A 89 27.17 -46.15 -11.69
N ILE A 90 27.20 -44.84 -12.00
CA ILE A 90 26.22 -43.88 -11.51
C ILE A 90 25.55 -43.14 -12.67
N ASP A 91 24.26 -42.83 -12.52
CA ASP A 91 23.53 -41.99 -13.46
C ASP A 91 24.09 -40.55 -13.44
N ARG A 92 23.98 -39.82 -14.56
CA ARG A 92 24.41 -38.41 -14.63
C ARG A 92 23.43 -37.53 -13.83
N SER A 93 23.97 -36.67 -12.99
CA SER A 93 23.25 -35.59 -12.32
C SER A 93 23.17 -34.33 -13.20
N GLU A 94 22.07 -33.58 -13.08
CA GLU A 94 21.95 -32.19 -13.56
C GLU A 94 22.19 -31.16 -12.43
N ILE A 95 22.09 -31.57 -11.16
CA ILE A 95 22.25 -30.74 -9.96
C ILE A 95 23.70 -30.74 -9.43
N LEU A 96 24.29 -31.92 -9.27
CA LEU A 96 25.61 -32.16 -8.68
C LEU A 96 26.69 -32.17 -9.76
N THR A 97 27.81 -31.51 -9.50
CA THR A 97 28.95 -31.57 -10.41
C THR A 97 29.65 -32.94 -10.31
N GLN A 98 30.21 -33.41 -11.42
CA GLN A 98 30.92 -34.70 -11.46
C GLN A 98 32.01 -34.80 -10.38
N GLY A 99 32.77 -33.72 -10.14
CA GLY A 99 33.81 -33.69 -9.11
C GLY A 99 33.30 -33.86 -7.67
N GLN A 100 32.04 -33.51 -7.38
CA GLN A 100 31.41 -33.78 -6.08
C GLN A 100 30.99 -35.25 -5.94
N ILE A 101 30.55 -35.87 -7.04
CA ILE A 101 30.18 -37.29 -7.11
C ILE A 101 31.43 -38.16 -6.98
N ASP A 102 32.44 -37.90 -7.82
CA ASP A 102 33.73 -38.59 -7.87
C ASP A 102 34.44 -38.60 -6.50
N ALA A 103 34.37 -37.49 -5.76
CA ALA A 103 34.94 -37.38 -4.42
C ALA A 103 34.32 -38.35 -3.39
N ILE A 104 33.10 -38.85 -3.64
CA ILE A 104 32.38 -39.81 -2.78
C ILE A 104 32.54 -41.25 -3.29
N ILE A 105 32.50 -41.47 -4.62
CA ILE A 105 32.53 -42.84 -5.18
C ILE A 105 33.96 -43.39 -5.37
N ASN A 106 34.93 -42.57 -5.80
CA ASN A 106 36.28 -43.03 -6.12
C ASN A 106 37.03 -43.69 -4.93
N PRO A 107 36.84 -43.28 -3.65
CA PRO A 107 37.45 -43.96 -2.50
C PRO A 107 36.98 -45.41 -2.29
N LEU A 108 35.86 -45.81 -2.91
CA LEU A 108 35.25 -47.13 -2.79
C LEU A 108 35.58 -48.06 -3.98
N GLU A 109 35.99 -47.50 -5.11
CA GLU A 109 36.42 -48.28 -6.27
C GLU A 109 37.75 -49.00 -6.01
N GLY A 110 37.86 -50.22 -6.52
CA GLY A 110 39.02 -51.08 -6.26
C GLY A 110 39.13 -51.56 -4.81
N GLN A 111 38.09 -51.43 -3.98
CA GLN A 111 38.08 -51.84 -2.56
C GLN A 111 37.13 -53.03 -2.28
N THR A 112 37.24 -53.57 -1.06
CA THR A 112 36.30 -54.57 -0.54
C THR A 112 35.54 -53.95 0.64
N VAL A 113 34.31 -53.51 0.38
CA VAL A 113 33.51 -52.66 1.27
C VAL A 113 32.28 -53.41 1.81
N SER A 114 31.68 -52.94 2.89
CA SER A 114 30.40 -53.45 3.40
C SER A 114 29.20 -52.75 2.75
N LEU A 115 28.00 -53.28 3.01
CA LEU A 115 26.76 -52.60 2.64
C LEU A 115 26.60 -51.25 3.35
N ALA A 116 27.15 -51.10 4.57
CA ALA A 116 27.08 -49.86 5.34
C ALA A 116 27.95 -48.76 4.71
N ASP A 117 29.11 -49.10 4.15
CA ASP A 117 29.98 -48.13 3.46
C ASP A 117 29.33 -47.63 2.17
N LEU A 118 28.67 -48.52 1.41
CA LEU A 118 27.88 -48.13 0.24
C LEU A 118 26.67 -47.26 0.63
N GLN A 119 26.00 -47.55 1.74
CA GLN A 119 24.92 -46.71 2.25
C GLN A 119 25.45 -45.34 2.71
N GLN A 120 26.60 -45.28 3.38
CA GLN A 120 27.22 -44.02 3.80
C GLN A 120 27.60 -43.13 2.60
N ALA A 121 27.98 -43.71 1.46
CA ALA A 121 28.19 -42.97 0.22
C ALA A 121 26.88 -42.45 -0.40
N ILE A 122 25.81 -43.24 -0.37
CA ILE A 122 24.46 -42.78 -0.74
C ILE A 122 24.00 -41.64 0.18
N ASP A 123 24.24 -41.74 1.49
CA ASP A 123 23.87 -40.72 2.47
C ASP A 123 24.70 -39.43 2.30
N ALA A 124 25.98 -39.55 1.91
CA ALA A 124 26.81 -38.40 1.55
C ALA A 124 26.33 -37.69 0.26
N LEU A 125 25.92 -38.44 -0.77
CA LEU A 125 25.30 -37.87 -1.97
C LEU A 125 23.96 -37.19 -1.63
N ASN A 126 23.15 -37.80 -0.76
CA ASN A 126 21.90 -37.19 -0.26
C ASN A 126 22.15 -35.93 0.59
N ALA A 127 23.26 -35.87 1.33
CA ALA A 127 23.68 -34.66 2.05
C ALA A 127 24.07 -33.52 1.09
N LEU A 128 24.68 -33.82 -0.08
CA LEU A 128 24.93 -32.83 -1.13
C LEU A 128 23.63 -32.28 -1.74
N TYR A 129 22.66 -33.14 -2.07
CA TYR A 129 21.33 -32.68 -2.53
C TYR A 129 20.63 -31.81 -1.48
N THR A 130 20.70 -32.20 -0.21
CA THR A 130 20.14 -31.43 0.91
C THR A 130 20.83 -30.06 1.04
N ALA A 131 22.16 -30.00 0.94
CA ALA A 131 22.92 -28.75 0.96
C ALA A 131 22.66 -27.85 -0.26
N ALA A 132 22.23 -28.43 -1.39
CA ALA A 132 21.78 -27.71 -2.58
C ALA A 132 20.29 -27.30 -2.54
N GLY A 133 19.57 -27.56 -1.45
CA GLY A 133 18.14 -27.26 -1.28
C GLY A 133 17.19 -28.20 -2.03
N GLN A 134 17.70 -29.30 -2.58
CA GLN A 134 16.95 -30.18 -3.49
C GLN A 134 16.28 -31.35 -2.73
N ALA A 135 15.24 -31.01 -1.96
CA ALA A 135 14.48 -31.98 -1.15
C ALA A 135 13.79 -33.10 -1.97
N THR A 136 13.62 -32.88 -3.28
CA THR A 136 13.00 -33.78 -4.27
C THR A 136 14.01 -34.67 -5.01
N ALA A 137 15.31 -34.52 -4.76
CA ALA A 137 16.37 -35.32 -5.39
C ALA A 137 17.04 -36.27 -4.40
N ARG A 138 17.28 -37.53 -4.81
CA ARG A 138 17.95 -38.55 -3.97
C ARG A 138 18.85 -39.49 -4.76
N ALA A 139 20.02 -39.76 -4.20
CA ALA A 139 20.79 -40.95 -4.50
C ALA A 139 20.14 -42.19 -3.87
N ILE A 140 20.09 -43.31 -4.60
CA ILE A 140 19.64 -44.62 -4.11
C ILE A 140 20.55 -45.75 -4.58
N LEU A 141 20.68 -46.79 -3.74
CA LEU A 141 21.23 -48.09 -4.13
C LEU A 141 20.05 -49.03 -4.51
N PRO A 142 19.71 -49.18 -5.81
CA PRO A 142 18.60 -50.04 -6.22
C PRO A 142 18.90 -51.53 -5.92
N PRO A 143 17.87 -52.37 -5.67
CA PRO A 143 18.02 -53.81 -5.62
C PRO A 143 18.64 -54.36 -6.91
N GLN A 144 19.76 -55.07 -6.77
CA GLN A 144 20.57 -55.53 -7.90
C GLN A 144 21.40 -56.76 -7.54
N THR A 145 21.71 -57.59 -8.53
CA THR A 145 22.69 -58.67 -8.40
C THR A 145 24.05 -58.15 -8.85
N ILE A 146 24.92 -57.86 -7.89
CA ILE A 146 26.30 -57.44 -8.15
C ILE A 146 27.05 -58.60 -8.80
N LYS A 147 27.58 -58.37 -10.00
CA LYS A 147 28.43 -59.29 -10.75
C LYS A 147 29.68 -58.53 -11.18
N ASP A 148 30.80 -59.26 -11.28
CA ASP A 148 32.06 -58.76 -11.83
C ASP A 148 32.57 -57.46 -11.15
N GLY A 149 32.19 -57.25 -9.89
CA GLY A 149 32.53 -56.09 -9.08
C GLY A 149 31.78 -54.79 -9.43
N LEU A 150 30.81 -54.82 -10.33
CA LEU A 150 30.05 -53.64 -10.78
C LEU A 150 28.88 -53.36 -9.83
N VAL A 151 28.91 -52.19 -9.18
CA VAL A 151 27.81 -51.68 -8.36
C VAL A 151 27.16 -50.51 -9.09
N ARG A 152 25.82 -50.47 -9.16
CA ARG A 152 25.08 -49.36 -9.77
C ARG A 152 24.41 -48.51 -8.69
N PHE A 153 24.80 -47.24 -8.60
CA PHE A 153 24.04 -46.21 -7.89
C PHE A 153 23.05 -45.56 -8.89
N ARG A 154 21.92 -45.05 -8.42
CA ARG A 154 21.07 -44.17 -9.22
C ARG A 154 20.88 -42.82 -8.57
N LEU A 155 20.80 -41.79 -9.40
CA LEU A 155 20.45 -40.44 -9.00
C LEU A 155 19.02 -40.18 -9.50
N VAL A 156 18.06 -40.18 -8.57
CA VAL A 156 16.65 -39.92 -8.85
C VAL A 156 16.39 -38.45 -8.55
N GLU A 157 16.53 -37.64 -9.58
CA GLU A 157 16.24 -36.20 -9.55
C GLU A 157 14.81 -36.03 -10.07
N ALA A 158 13.88 -35.57 -9.22
CA ALA A 158 12.48 -35.54 -9.59
C ALA A 158 12.22 -34.58 -10.76
N ARG A 159 11.42 -35.05 -11.72
CA ARG A 159 10.84 -34.21 -12.78
C ARG A 159 9.38 -33.87 -12.48
N VAL A 160 8.93 -32.73 -12.96
CA VAL A 160 7.52 -32.31 -12.88
C VAL A 160 6.66 -33.35 -13.61
N GLY A 161 5.70 -33.93 -12.90
CA GLY A 161 4.68 -34.82 -13.44
C GLY A 161 3.49 -34.01 -13.98
N GLU A 162 2.36 -34.10 -13.31
CA GLU A 162 1.20 -33.20 -13.51
C GLU A 162 1.23 -32.04 -12.52
N VAL A 163 0.86 -30.83 -12.98
CA VAL A 163 0.53 -29.70 -12.10
C VAL A 163 -0.99 -29.62 -11.98
N ARG A 164 -1.51 -29.69 -10.75
CA ARG A 164 -2.95 -29.66 -10.46
C ARG A 164 -3.28 -28.45 -9.60
N VAL A 165 -4.38 -27.76 -9.91
CA VAL A 165 -4.87 -26.60 -9.13
C VAL A 165 -6.21 -26.96 -8.48
N GLY A 166 -6.29 -26.85 -7.16
CA GLY A 166 -7.51 -27.00 -6.36
C GLY A 166 -7.85 -25.73 -5.59
N GLY A 167 -9.08 -25.62 -5.07
CA GLY A 167 -9.55 -24.48 -4.27
C GLY A 167 -9.84 -23.18 -5.06
N ALA A 168 -9.59 -23.17 -6.37
CA ALA A 168 -9.98 -22.08 -7.26
C ALA A 168 -11.50 -22.17 -7.55
N GLU A 169 -12.28 -21.23 -7.00
CA GLU A 169 -13.74 -21.13 -7.19
C GLU A 169 -14.13 -19.99 -8.16
N ALA A 170 -13.30 -18.96 -8.24
CA ALA A 170 -13.53 -17.78 -9.06
C ALA A 170 -12.27 -17.23 -9.74
N ILE A 171 -11.07 -17.53 -9.24
CA ILE A 171 -9.83 -17.34 -10.00
C ILE A 171 -9.73 -18.42 -11.09
N ASP A 172 -9.19 -18.08 -12.26
CA ASP A 172 -8.94 -19.03 -13.33
C ASP A 172 -7.72 -19.90 -12.97
N PRO A 173 -7.82 -21.25 -12.97
CA PRO A 173 -6.66 -22.12 -12.81
C PRO A 173 -5.51 -21.82 -13.79
N ALA A 174 -5.81 -21.38 -15.02
CA ALA A 174 -4.80 -20.99 -16.00
C ALA A 174 -3.99 -19.77 -15.53
N PHE A 175 -4.65 -18.78 -14.92
CA PHE A 175 -3.99 -17.58 -14.37
C PHE A 175 -2.95 -17.92 -13.29
N ILE A 176 -3.17 -19.02 -12.55
CA ILE A 176 -2.23 -19.58 -11.56
C ILE A 176 -1.09 -20.32 -12.27
N THR A 177 -1.38 -21.25 -13.20
CA THR A 177 -0.33 -22.03 -13.87
C THR A 177 0.62 -21.15 -14.69
N ASP A 178 0.11 -20.11 -15.34
CA ASP A 178 0.88 -19.12 -16.11
C ASP A 178 1.92 -18.35 -15.27
N ARG A 179 1.75 -18.33 -13.94
CA ARG A 179 2.64 -17.62 -12.97
C ARG A 179 3.53 -18.56 -12.17
N VAL A 180 3.12 -19.81 -11.99
CA VAL A 180 3.94 -20.83 -11.31
C VAL A 180 4.89 -21.54 -12.27
N ALA A 181 4.56 -21.57 -13.57
CA ALA A 181 5.49 -21.80 -14.68
C ALA A 181 6.40 -23.03 -14.54
N LEU A 182 5.84 -24.16 -14.10
CA LEU A 182 6.50 -25.46 -14.08
C LEU A 182 6.13 -26.24 -15.35
N GLU A 183 7.11 -26.52 -16.23
CA GLU A 183 6.88 -27.36 -17.41
C GLU A 183 6.99 -28.85 -17.07
N ALA A 184 6.15 -29.69 -17.69
CA ALA A 184 6.19 -31.14 -17.47
C ALA A 184 7.48 -31.75 -18.03
N ASP A 185 8.06 -32.72 -17.30
CA ASP A 185 9.39 -33.32 -17.55
C ASP A 185 10.60 -32.38 -17.28
N GLU A 186 10.38 -31.13 -16.85
CA GLU A 186 11.43 -30.27 -16.29
C GLU A 186 11.88 -30.76 -14.90
N LEU A 187 13.10 -30.41 -14.48
CA LEU A 187 13.64 -30.70 -13.15
C LEU A 187 12.88 -29.92 -12.06
N LEU A 188 12.22 -30.62 -11.12
CA LEU A 188 11.42 -30.00 -10.07
C LEU A 188 12.30 -29.38 -8.97
N SER A 189 12.56 -28.08 -9.10
CA SER A 189 13.29 -27.27 -8.12
C SER A 189 12.35 -26.61 -7.10
N VAL A 190 12.38 -27.08 -5.85
CA VAL A 190 11.55 -26.53 -4.76
C VAL A 190 11.78 -25.02 -4.52
N PRO A 191 13.02 -24.49 -4.53
CA PRO A 191 13.24 -23.05 -4.38
C PRO A 191 12.65 -22.18 -5.52
N VAL A 192 12.48 -22.74 -6.72
CA VAL A 192 11.83 -22.03 -7.84
C VAL A 192 10.31 -21.98 -7.63
N LEU A 193 9.71 -23.11 -7.24
CA LEU A 193 8.29 -23.17 -6.85
C LEU A 193 7.99 -22.23 -5.66
N GLU A 194 8.84 -22.22 -4.63
CA GLU A 194 8.75 -21.29 -3.50
C GLU A 194 8.81 -19.83 -3.95
N SER A 195 9.78 -19.47 -4.79
CA SER A 195 9.92 -18.11 -5.34
C SER A 195 8.69 -17.69 -6.14
N ALA A 196 8.09 -18.59 -6.92
CA ALA A 196 6.89 -18.32 -7.70
C ALA A 196 5.64 -18.16 -6.81
N LEU A 197 5.46 -19.01 -5.79
CA LEU A 197 4.38 -18.90 -4.82
C LEU A 197 4.49 -17.63 -3.97
N VAL A 198 5.70 -17.27 -3.52
CA VAL A 198 5.99 -15.99 -2.83
C VAL A 198 5.61 -14.81 -3.73
N ARG A 199 6.05 -14.83 -4.99
CA ARG A 199 5.75 -13.77 -5.97
C ARG A 199 4.23 -13.63 -6.19
N PHE A 200 3.53 -14.74 -6.35
CA PHE A 200 2.07 -14.76 -6.51
C PHE A 200 1.38 -14.18 -5.27
N ASN A 201 1.73 -14.66 -4.07
CA ASN A 201 1.08 -14.30 -2.81
C ASN A 201 1.30 -12.84 -2.40
N ARG A 202 2.40 -12.20 -2.82
CA ARG A 202 2.64 -10.75 -2.63
C ARG A 202 1.83 -9.87 -3.59
N LEU A 203 1.53 -10.35 -4.80
CA LEU A 203 0.87 -9.56 -5.86
C LEU A 203 -0.65 -9.78 -5.92
N HIS A 204 -1.14 -10.90 -5.39
CA HIS A 204 -2.53 -11.34 -5.51
C HIS A 204 -3.21 -11.51 -4.15
N SER A 205 -4.52 -11.27 -4.10
CA SER A 205 -5.29 -11.46 -2.87
C SER A 205 -5.68 -12.92 -2.61
N THR A 206 -5.68 -13.76 -3.65
CA THR A 206 -5.72 -15.21 -3.52
C THR A 206 -4.36 -15.70 -3.04
N GLN A 207 -4.33 -16.54 -2.01
CA GLN A 207 -3.09 -17.08 -1.45
C GLN A 207 -2.92 -18.54 -1.90
N LEU A 208 -1.75 -18.87 -2.45
CA LEU A 208 -1.40 -20.22 -2.87
C LEU A 208 -0.58 -20.95 -1.80
N ARG A 209 -0.80 -22.26 -1.71
CA ARG A 209 0.03 -23.26 -1.03
C ARG A 209 0.35 -24.37 -2.03
N ALA A 210 1.37 -25.18 -1.76
CA ALA A 210 1.68 -26.35 -2.59
C ALA A 210 1.93 -27.62 -1.77
N GLY A 211 1.60 -28.76 -2.37
CA GLY A 211 2.17 -30.06 -2.04
C GLY A 211 2.92 -30.62 -3.23
N VAL A 212 3.91 -31.47 -2.97
CA VAL A 212 4.56 -32.29 -4.01
C VAL A 212 4.30 -33.76 -3.69
N VAL A 213 3.82 -34.54 -4.66
CA VAL A 213 3.39 -35.94 -4.43
C VAL A 213 3.98 -36.87 -5.49
N ALA A 214 4.14 -38.15 -5.16
CA ALA A 214 4.74 -39.12 -6.10
C ALA A 214 3.91 -39.22 -7.39
N GLY A 215 4.53 -38.88 -8.53
CA GLY A 215 3.84 -38.79 -9.81
C GLY A 215 3.58 -40.15 -10.47
N SER A 216 2.77 -40.14 -11.53
CA SER A 216 2.32 -41.36 -12.22
C SER A 216 3.44 -42.15 -12.94
N LYS A 217 4.61 -41.54 -13.20
CA LYS A 217 5.79 -42.17 -13.80
C LYS A 217 6.94 -42.26 -12.80
N PHE A 218 7.77 -43.31 -12.90
CA PHE A 218 8.99 -43.41 -12.12
C PHE A 218 9.91 -42.18 -12.37
N GLY A 219 10.34 -41.52 -11.30
CA GLY A 219 11.15 -40.29 -11.36
C GLY A 219 10.35 -39.00 -11.54
N THR A 220 9.02 -39.06 -11.67
CA THR A 220 8.16 -37.86 -11.67
C THR A 220 7.54 -37.57 -10.32
N THR A 221 7.22 -36.30 -10.08
CA THR A 221 6.55 -35.78 -8.89
C THR A 221 5.49 -34.78 -9.35
N ASP A 222 4.23 -35.05 -9.03
CA ASP A 222 3.12 -34.15 -9.33
C ASP A 222 3.11 -33.00 -8.32
N VAL A 223 2.65 -31.82 -8.73
CA VAL A 223 2.58 -30.61 -7.89
C VAL A 223 1.14 -30.20 -7.71
N GLU A 224 0.68 -30.18 -6.46
CA GLU A 224 -0.71 -29.90 -6.09
C GLU A 224 -0.81 -28.51 -5.46
N ILE A 225 -1.20 -27.53 -6.26
CA ILE A 225 -1.37 -26.13 -5.86
C ILE A 225 -2.78 -25.95 -5.28
N THR A 226 -2.87 -25.46 -4.06
CA THR A 226 -4.15 -25.11 -3.43
C THR A 226 -4.30 -23.59 -3.37
N ALA A 227 -5.31 -23.07 -4.05
CA ALA A 227 -5.72 -21.68 -3.94
C ALA A 227 -6.65 -21.48 -2.73
N VAL A 228 -6.40 -20.43 -1.97
CA VAL A 228 -7.23 -19.94 -0.87
C VAL A 228 -7.72 -18.55 -1.27
N GLU A 229 -8.95 -18.46 -1.76
CA GLU A 229 -9.55 -17.19 -2.19
C GLU A 229 -10.13 -16.40 -1.00
N PRO A 230 -9.97 -15.07 -0.97
CA PRO A 230 -10.67 -14.22 -0.03
C PRO A 230 -12.17 -14.09 -0.40
N PRO A 231 -13.03 -13.62 0.51
CA PRO A 231 -14.44 -13.35 0.20
C PRO A 231 -14.60 -12.48 -1.06
N ARG A 232 -15.25 -13.02 -2.10
CA ARG A 232 -15.44 -12.38 -3.41
C ARG A 232 -16.14 -11.03 -3.33
N THR A 233 -16.95 -10.80 -2.31
CA THR A 233 -17.53 -9.50 -1.97
C THR A 233 -17.19 -9.12 -0.54
N LYS A 234 -16.81 -7.87 -0.31
CA LYS A 234 -16.71 -7.26 1.02
C LYS A 234 -17.42 -5.91 1.02
N PHE A 235 -18.37 -5.75 1.93
CA PHE A 235 -19.12 -4.53 2.13
C PHE A 235 -18.82 -3.96 3.53
N SER A 236 -18.55 -2.66 3.63
CA SER A 236 -18.51 -1.97 4.92
C SER A 236 -19.21 -0.62 4.86
N VAL A 237 -19.73 -0.18 6.01
CA VAL A 237 -20.11 1.21 6.25
C VAL A 237 -19.14 1.82 7.24
N PHE A 238 -18.84 3.11 7.09
CA PHE A 238 -18.03 3.84 8.04
C PHE A 238 -18.67 5.17 8.44
N PHE A 239 -18.33 5.60 9.64
CA PHE A 239 -18.69 6.90 10.21
C PHE A 239 -17.43 7.49 10.82
N ASP A 240 -17.06 8.71 10.43
CA ASP A 240 -15.95 9.45 11.03
C ASP A 240 -16.29 10.95 11.16
N ASN A 241 -15.44 11.71 11.85
CA ASN A 241 -15.53 13.17 11.88
C ASN A 241 -14.37 13.88 11.16
N ALA A 242 -13.82 13.26 10.12
CA ALA A 242 -12.76 13.82 9.27
C ALA A 242 -13.33 14.57 8.03
N GLY A 243 -14.50 15.20 8.19
CA GLY A 243 -15.00 16.23 7.27
C GLY A 243 -14.43 17.61 7.61
N ARG A 244 -14.62 18.58 6.70
CA ARG A 244 -14.21 19.98 6.92
C ARG A 244 -15.31 20.73 7.67
N ASP A 245 -14.92 21.58 8.62
CA ASP A 245 -15.85 22.38 9.44
C ASP A 245 -16.91 23.08 8.56
N THR A 246 -16.50 23.75 7.47
CA THR A 246 -17.36 24.50 6.52
C THR A 246 -18.28 23.66 5.62
N VAL A 247 -18.04 22.34 5.53
CA VAL A 247 -18.77 21.40 4.64
C VAL A 247 -19.44 20.26 5.44
N GLY A 248 -19.39 20.36 6.78
CA GLY A 248 -19.84 19.35 7.74
C GLY A 248 -18.73 18.38 8.14
N GLU A 249 -18.37 18.40 9.44
CA GLU A 249 -17.32 17.55 10.01
C GLU A 249 -17.67 16.06 9.97
N THR A 250 -18.94 15.70 10.13
CA THR A 250 -19.37 14.28 10.20
C THR A 250 -19.48 13.69 8.80
N ARG A 251 -18.76 12.59 8.55
CA ARG A 251 -18.81 11.80 7.31
C ARG A 251 -19.45 10.45 7.58
N GLY A 252 -20.42 10.08 6.74
CA GLY A 252 -20.91 8.71 6.62
C GLY A 252 -20.53 8.16 5.24
N GLY A 253 -20.19 6.88 5.14
CA GLY A 253 -19.82 6.28 3.86
C GLY A 253 -20.05 4.78 3.75
N PHE A 254 -20.01 4.30 2.52
CA PHE A 254 -20.20 2.90 2.12
C PHE A 254 -19.10 2.49 1.15
N ASN A 255 -18.56 1.29 1.37
CA ASN A 255 -17.46 0.71 0.61
C ASN A 255 -17.89 -0.70 0.15
N ALA A 256 -17.78 -0.96 -1.15
CA ALA A 256 -18.11 -2.25 -1.76
C ALA A 256 -16.94 -2.71 -2.63
N ARG A 257 -16.25 -3.78 -2.20
CA ARG A 257 -15.19 -4.43 -2.96
C ARG A 257 -15.69 -5.74 -3.55
N PHE A 258 -15.42 -5.94 -4.83
CA PHE A 258 -15.63 -7.19 -5.56
C PHE A 258 -14.26 -7.69 -6.05
N ALA A 259 -13.97 -8.98 -5.87
CA ALA A 259 -12.73 -9.61 -6.30
C ALA A 259 -13.01 -10.80 -7.23
N ASN A 260 -12.10 -11.05 -8.18
CA ASN A 260 -12.19 -12.12 -9.17
C ASN A 260 -13.53 -12.07 -9.93
N LEU A 261 -13.79 -10.95 -10.61
CA LEU A 261 -14.89 -10.80 -11.58
C LEU A 261 -14.53 -11.38 -12.95
N MET A 262 -13.26 -11.25 -13.36
CA MET A 262 -12.70 -11.83 -14.58
C MET A 262 -11.79 -13.04 -14.31
N GLY A 263 -11.68 -13.46 -13.06
CA GLY A 263 -10.85 -14.59 -12.62
C GLY A 263 -9.35 -14.35 -12.68
N ARG A 264 -8.90 -13.08 -12.72
CA ARG A 264 -7.49 -12.72 -12.98
C ARG A 264 -6.83 -11.99 -11.81
N SER A 265 -7.17 -12.31 -10.55
CA SER A 265 -6.83 -11.49 -9.38
C SER A 265 -7.22 -10.01 -9.55
N ASP A 266 -8.31 -9.77 -10.28
CA ASP A 266 -8.87 -8.46 -10.51
C ASP A 266 -9.67 -7.96 -9.29
N THR A 267 -9.84 -6.65 -9.17
CA THR A 267 -10.64 -6.05 -8.12
C THR A 267 -11.38 -4.82 -8.64
N LEU A 268 -12.69 -4.79 -8.43
CA LEU A 268 -13.55 -3.62 -8.57
C LEU A 268 -13.86 -3.09 -7.16
N GLN A 269 -13.73 -1.79 -6.93
CA GLN A 269 -14.10 -1.15 -5.67
C GLN A 269 -14.98 0.08 -5.92
N PHE A 270 -16.12 0.14 -5.26
CA PHE A 270 -16.99 1.31 -5.20
C PHE A 270 -16.96 1.93 -3.80
N LEU A 271 -16.94 3.25 -3.76
CA LEU A 271 -16.97 4.08 -2.56
C LEU A 271 -18.03 5.16 -2.73
N ALA A 272 -18.84 5.37 -1.69
CA ALA A 272 -19.64 6.56 -1.51
C ALA A 272 -19.33 7.19 -0.15
N THR A 273 -19.13 8.51 -0.11
CA THR A 273 -18.92 9.30 1.11
C THR A 273 -19.85 10.51 1.09
N ARG A 274 -20.48 10.81 2.22
CA ARG A 274 -21.43 11.92 2.38
C ARG A 274 -21.16 12.70 3.67
N THR A 275 -21.25 14.02 3.59
CA THR A 275 -21.37 14.92 4.74
C THR A 275 -22.70 15.68 4.67
N GLU A 276 -22.89 16.69 5.50
CA GLU A 276 -24.02 17.63 5.37
C GLU A 276 -23.94 18.41 4.05
N GLY A 277 -22.76 19.00 3.76
CA GLY A 277 -22.51 19.80 2.56
C GLY A 277 -21.88 19.06 1.37
N SER A 278 -21.60 17.75 1.41
CA SER A 278 -20.95 17.06 0.27
C SER A 278 -21.42 15.65 0.00
N GLU A 279 -21.32 15.25 -1.28
CA GLU A 279 -21.52 13.89 -1.77
C GLU A 279 -20.38 13.54 -2.74
N ASN A 280 -19.63 12.48 -2.43
CA ASN A 280 -18.52 11.99 -3.23
C ASN A 280 -18.70 10.51 -3.56
N TYR A 281 -18.50 10.15 -4.83
CA TYR A 281 -18.60 8.79 -5.36
C TYR A 281 -17.33 8.45 -6.12
N ALA A 282 -16.78 7.26 -5.89
CA ALA A 282 -15.62 6.76 -6.62
C ALA A 282 -15.80 5.28 -7.01
N LEU A 283 -15.29 4.92 -8.18
CA LEU A 283 -15.23 3.56 -8.70
C LEU A 283 -13.81 3.32 -9.22
N SER A 284 -13.15 2.26 -8.79
CA SER A 284 -11.85 1.83 -9.30
C SER A 284 -11.87 0.37 -9.73
N TYR A 285 -11.10 0.05 -10.76
CA TYR A 285 -10.90 -1.30 -11.27
C TYR A 285 -9.41 -1.54 -11.53
N SER A 286 -8.87 -2.64 -11.02
CA SER A 286 -7.44 -2.97 -11.12
C SER A 286 -7.26 -4.43 -11.56
N VAL A 287 -6.54 -4.65 -12.66
CA VAL A 287 -6.42 -5.97 -13.32
C VAL A 287 -5.00 -6.21 -13.89
N PRO A 288 -4.37 -7.38 -13.63
CA PRO A 288 -3.13 -7.79 -14.31
C PRO A 288 -3.37 -8.08 -15.79
N LEU A 289 -2.52 -7.53 -16.66
CA LEU A 289 -2.62 -7.62 -18.12
C LEU A 289 -1.87 -8.83 -18.69
N ASP A 290 -0.66 -9.10 -18.21
CA ASP A 290 0.25 -10.15 -18.70
C ASP A 290 0.68 -11.10 -17.58
N TRP A 291 1.70 -11.95 -17.84
CA TRP A 291 2.26 -12.89 -16.86
C TRP A 291 3.35 -12.28 -15.96
N HIS A 292 3.88 -11.10 -16.29
CA HIS A 292 4.76 -10.32 -15.41
C HIS A 292 4.00 -9.49 -14.36
N ASP A 293 2.67 -9.49 -14.38
CA ASP A 293 1.82 -8.64 -13.53
C ASP A 293 1.99 -7.14 -13.78
N LEU A 294 2.19 -6.75 -15.04
CA LEU A 294 1.86 -5.39 -15.46
C LEU A 294 0.37 -5.15 -15.20
N ARG A 295 0.05 -4.26 -14.26
CA ARG A 295 -1.33 -4.01 -13.82
C ARG A 295 -1.89 -2.76 -14.47
N LEU A 296 -3.10 -2.85 -15.00
CA LEU A 296 -3.92 -1.71 -15.40
C LEU A 296 -4.74 -1.26 -14.20
N ASP A 297 -4.59 0.00 -13.81
CA ASP A 297 -5.35 0.66 -12.77
C ASP A 297 -6.24 1.74 -13.40
N LEU A 298 -7.56 1.60 -13.29
CA LEU A 298 -8.54 2.59 -13.72
C LEU A 298 -9.29 3.12 -12.50
N SER A 299 -9.54 4.43 -12.45
CA SER A 299 -10.49 5.02 -11.51
C SER A 299 -11.29 6.15 -12.13
N ALA A 300 -12.53 6.29 -11.67
CA ALA A 300 -13.45 7.37 -11.99
C ALA A 300 -14.09 7.84 -10.69
N SER A 301 -14.08 9.14 -10.42
CA SER A 301 -14.74 9.73 -9.27
C SER A 301 -15.51 10.98 -9.64
N LYS A 302 -16.60 11.25 -8.92
CA LYS A 302 -17.39 12.48 -9.03
C LYS A 302 -17.79 12.97 -7.63
N GLY A 303 -17.68 14.27 -7.42
CA GLY A 303 -17.97 14.93 -6.15
C GLY A 303 -18.74 16.23 -6.33
N ASN A 304 -19.65 16.52 -5.41
CA ASN A 304 -20.30 17.82 -5.27
C ASN A 304 -20.08 18.36 -3.84
N ILE A 305 -19.93 19.67 -3.70
CA ILE A 305 -19.85 20.36 -2.41
C ILE A 305 -20.80 21.58 -2.36
N SER A 306 -21.15 21.96 -1.14
CA SER A 306 -21.82 23.18 -0.73
C SER A 306 -21.21 23.62 0.61
N ILE A 307 -20.97 24.91 0.80
CA ILE A 307 -20.57 25.45 2.11
C ILE A 307 -21.82 25.67 2.97
N VAL A 308 -21.85 25.00 4.12
CA VAL A 308 -23.03 24.90 5.01
C VAL A 308 -22.79 25.47 6.42
N ASP A 309 -21.56 25.90 6.71
CA ASP A 309 -21.17 26.54 7.97
C ASP A 309 -20.07 27.59 7.73
N GLY A 310 -19.91 28.53 8.66
CA GLY A 310 -18.89 29.55 8.65
C GLY A 310 -19.26 30.82 7.85
N PRO A 311 -18.33 31.79 7.75
CA PRO A 311 -18.60 33.14 7.25
C PRO A 311 -18.96 33.22 5.75
N PHE A 312 -18.89 32.10 5.02
CA PHE A 312 -19.17 32.01 3.59
C PHE A 312 -20.47 31.26 3.25
N GLU A 313 -21.16 30.66 4.23
CA GLU A 313 -22.51 30.08 4.05
C GLU A 313 -23.48 31.05 3.34
N PRO A 314 -23.57 32.37 3.69
CA PRO A 314 -24.50 33.29 3.04
C PRO A 314 -24.16 33.65 1.58
N LEU A 315 -23.06 33.13 1.04
CA LEU A 315 -22.65 33.34 -0.35
C LEU A 315 -23.12 32.22 -1.29
N ASP A 316 -23.77 31.16 -0.77
CA ASP A 316 -24.25 30.01 -1.55
C ASP A 316 -23.14 29.46 -2.47
N ILE A 317 -22.01 29.10 -1.84
CA ILE A 317 -20.85 28.56 -2.53
C ILE A 317 -21.07 27.07 -2.74
N THR A 318 -21.19 26.69 -4.01
CA THR A 318 -21.37 25.30 -4.44
C THR A 318 -20.32 24.94 -5.48
N GLY A 319 -20.12 23.66 -5.73
CA GLY A 319 -19.26 23.24 -6.83
C GLY A 319 -19.27 21.74 -7.08
N SER A 320 -18.70 21.36 -8.22
CA SER A 320 -18.61 19.98 -8.69
C SER A 320 -17.19 19.63 -9.13
N SER A 321 -16.86 18.34 -9.09
CA SER A 321 -15.57 17.82 -9.52
C SER A 321 -15.69 16.40 -10.06
N SER A 322 -14.80 16.04 -10.97
CA SER A 322 -14.59 14.67 -11.41
C SER A 322 -13.14 14.43 -11.83
N ASP A 323 -12.60 13.27 -11.44
CA ASP A 323 -11.29 12.75 -11.88
C ASP A 323 -11.52 11.40 -12.58
N PHE A 324 -11.05 11.27 -13.81
CA PHE A 324 -10.82 9.97 -14.45
C PHE A 324 -9.31 9.73 -14.57
N THR A 325 -8.81 8.71 -13.89
CA THR A 325 -7.39 8.32 -13.94
C THR A 325 -7.23 6.95 -14.57
N ALA A 326 -6.30 6.85 -15.51
CA ALA A 326 -5.80 5.57 -16.04
C ALA A 326 -4.31 5.44 -15.72
N GLY A 327 -3.87 4.27 -15.28
CA GLY A 327 -2.49 4.02 -14.86
C GLY A 327 -2.01 2.61 -15.15
N LEU A 328 -0.69 2.49 -15.21
CA LEU A 328 0.02 1.22 -15.30
C LEU A 328 0.99 1.12 -14.11
N THR A 329 0.97 -0.02 -13.42
CA THR A 329 1.87 -0.34 -12.31
C THR A 329 2.62 -1.64 -12.65
N TYR A 330 3.96 -1.64 -12.51
CA TYR A 330 4.81 -2.80 -12.82
C TYR A 330 5.72 -3.17 -11.63
N PRO A 331 5.69 -4.43 -11.16
CA PRO A 331 6.56 -4.90 -10.08
C PRO A 331 7.97 -5.21 -10.60
N LEU A 332 8.98 -4.48 -10.10
CA LEU A 332 10.39 -4.66 -10.43
C LEU A 332 11.06 -5.77 -9.62
N ILE A 333 10.76 -5.83 -8.32
CA ILE A 333 11.31 -6.80 -7.37
C ILE A 333 10.15 -7.28 -6.49
N VAL A 334 10.06 -8.58 -6.27
CA VAL A 334 9.09 -9.20 -5.35
C VAL A 334 9.77 -10.37 -4.66
N THR A 335 9.92 -10.28 -3.34
CA THR A 335 10.42 -11.34 -2.45
C THR A 335 9.45 -11.50 -1.28
N LEU A 336 9.74 -12.39 -0.31
CA LEU A 336 8.89 -12.54 0.86
C LEU A 336 8.79 -11.25 1.68
N GLU A 337 9.89 -10.49 1.75
CA GLU A 337 9.98 -9.25 2.52
C GLU A 337 9.80 -8.01 1.64
N ASP A 338 10.56 -7.89 0.56
CA ASP A 338 10.63 -6.69 -0.28
C ASP A 338 9.68 -6.73 -1.49
N MET A 339 9.07 -5.59 -1.80
CA MET A 339 8.35 -5.36 -3.06
C MET A 339 8.66 -3.96 -3.57
N TRP A 340 9.17 -3.86 -4.81
CA TRP A 340 9.44 -2.60 -5.49
C TRP A 340 8.61 -2.52 -6.76
N SER A 341 7.94 -1.39 -6.98
CA SER A 341 7.08 -1.17 -8.15
C SER A 341 7.26 0.23 -8.71
N ILE A 342 7.28 0.35 -10.03
CA ILE A 342 7.18 1.62 -10.74
C ILE A 342 5.77 1.79 -11.30
N TYR A 343 5.32 3.04 -11.45
CA TYR A 343 4.02 3.33 -12.04
C TYR A 343 4.01 4.62 -12.86
N GLY A 344 3.09 4.68 -13.81
CA GLY A 344 2.70 5.90 -14.52
C GLY A 344 1.18 6.04 -14.51
N ARG A 345 0.67 7.23 -14.20
CA ARG A 345 -0.78 7.54 -14.15
C ARG A 345 -1.06 8.81 -14.94
N LEU A 346 -2.17 8.84 -15.67
CA LEU A 346 -2.69 9.99 -16.38
C LEU A 346 -4.11 10.28 -15.88
N SER A 347 -4.28 11.42 -15.21
CA SER A 347 -5.54 11.91 -14.64
C SER A 347 -6.14 13.01 -15.50
N ALA A 348 -7.43 12.90 -15.80
CA ALA A 348 -8.24 13.93 -16.41
C ALA A 348 -9.19 14.48 -15.34
N ARG A 349 -8.88 15.67 -14.82
CA ARG A 349 -9.66 16.35 -13.79
C ARG A 349 -10.43 17.51 -14.38
N GLU A 350 -11.69 17.63 -13.97
CA GLU A 350 -12.55 18.78 -14.28
C GLU A 350 -13.27 19.19 -13.02
N SER A 351 -13.28 20.48 -12.71
CA SER A 351 -13.98 21.02 -11.54
C SER A 351 -14.58 22.39 -11.84
N SER A 352 -15.73 22.70 -11.27
CA SER A 352 -16.37 24.01 -11.34
C SER A 352 -16.88 24.48 -9.97
N SER A 353 -16.83 25.79 -9.74
CA SER A 353 -17.30 26.46 -8.52
C SER A 353 -18.27 27.59 -8.88
N ALA A 354 -19.36 27.70 -8.14
CA ALA A 354 -20.41 28.69 -8.30
C ALA A 354 -20.70 29.42 -6.99
N PHE A 355 -21.12 30.68 -7.09
CA PHE A 355 -21.44 31.58 -5.98
C PHE A 355 -22.82 32.17 -6.24
N GLY A 356 -23.80 31.97 -5.34
CA GLY A 356 -25.18 32.42 -5.56
C GLY A 356 -25.81 31.84 -6.84
N GLY A 357 -25.49 30.58 -7.16
CA GLY A 357 -25.90 29.91 -8.40
C GLY A 357 -25.20 30.38 -9.70
N LEU A 358 -24.23 31.29 -9.65
CA LEU A 358 -23.46 31.75 -10.81
C LEU A 358 -22.10 31.04 -10.89
N GLU A 359 -21.85 30.27 -11.96
CA GLU A 359 -20.55 29.63 -12.22
C GLU A 359 -19.45 30.71 -12.40
N GLN A 360 -18.44 30.67 -11.54
CA GLN A 360 -17.39 31.69 -11.45
C GLN A 360 -16.01 31.16 -11.87
N GLU A 361 -15.72 29.90 -11.55
CA GLU A 361 -14.48 29.23 -11.92
C GLU A 361 -14.79 27.86 -12.51
N LYS A 362 -14.21 27.56 -13.67
CA LYS A 362 -14.06 26.21 -14.20
C LYS A 362 -12.59 25.95 -14.46
N LEU A 363 -12.14 24.75 -14.13
CA LEU A 363 -10.76 24.30 -14.31
C LEU A 363 -10.74 22.89 -14.90
N ASN A 364 -9.97 22.72 -15.97
CA ASN A 364 -9.75 21.46 -16.66
C ASN A 364 -8.25 21.12 -16.65
N LEU A 365 -7.85 20.11 -15.87
CA LEU A 365 -6.46 19.65 -15.76
C LEU A 365 -6.27 18.31 -16.46
N ARG A 366 -5.06 18.10 -16.97
CA ARG A 366 -4.54 16.80 -17.41
C ARG A 366 -3.22 16.60 -16.69
N VAL A 367 -3.15 15.63 -15.79
CA VAL A 367 -2.02 15.45 -14.86
C VAL A 367 -1.35 14.11 -15.11
N PHE A 368 -0.08 14.11 -15.48
CA PHE A 368 0.72 12.89 -15.53
C PHE A 368 1.53 12.76 -14.26
N THR A 369 1.46 11.59 -13.62
CA THR A 369 2.28 11.25 -12.45
C THR A 369 3.10 10.01 -12.75
N ALA A 370 4.42 10.13 -12.70
CA ALA A 370 5.34 8.98 -12.69
C ALA A 370 5.86 8.79 -11.26
N GLY A 371 6.03 7.55 -10.83
CA GLY A 371 6.52 7.27 -9.48
C GLY A 371 7.13 5.89 -9.30
N ILE A 372 7.79 5.73 -8.16
CA ILE A 372 8.32 4.48 -7.64
C ILE A 372 7.87 4.33 -6.19
N SER A 373 7.44 3.13 -5.85
CA SER A 373 7.10 2.75 -4.48
C SER A 373 7.82 1.49 -4.07
N SER A 374 8.34 1.49 -2.85
CA SER A 374 8.98 0.33 -2.22
C SER A 374 8.29 -0.01 -0.91
N GLU A 375 8.15 -1.30 -0.65
CA GLU A 375 7.60 -1.88 0.56
C GLU A 375 8.56 -2.96 1.06
N HIS A 376 8.73 -3.01 2.38
CA HIS A 376 9.42 -4.08 3.08
C HIS A 376 8.51 -4.57 4.22
N GLN A 377 8.40 -5.88 4.40
CA GLN A 377 7.68 -6.48 5.53
C GLN A 377 8.48 -7.60 6.16
N SER A 378 8.53 -7.62 7.48
CA SER A 378 9.09 -8.69 8.32
C SER A 378 8.14 -8.93 9.52
N ASP A 379 8.43 -9.96 10.33
CA ASP A 379 7.65 -10.25 11.53
C ASP A 379 7.60 -9.09 12.53
N ASP A 380 8.68 -8.32 12.64
CA ASP A 380 8.81 -7.22 13.61
C ASP A 380 8.71 -5.82 12.99
N THR A 381 9.10 -5.62 11.72
CA THR A 381 9.10 -4.29 11.09
C THR A 381 8.51 -4.30 9.68
N ALA A 382 7.72 -3.29 9.36
CA ALA A 382 7.25 -3.05 8.01
C ALA A 382 7.42 -1.57 7.65
N TRP A 383 7.75 -1.28 6.40
CA TRP A 383 7.75 0.10 5.91
C TRP A 383 7.29 0.17 4.45
N TYR A 384 6.70 1.30 4.10
CA TYR A 384 6.34 1.67 2.75
C TYR A 384 6.83 3.08 2.45
N VAL A 385 7.40 3.29 1.26
CA VAL A 385 7.82 4.59 0.75
C VAL A 385 7.27 4.78 -0.67
N ASP A 386 6.79 5.98 -0.97
CA ASP A 386 6.42 6.44 -2.32
C ASP A 386 7.18 7.71 -2.67
N HIS A 387 7.70 7.74 -3.90
CA HIS A 387 8.29 8.92 -4.52
C HIS A 387 7.63 9.14 -5.89
N SER A 388 7.01 10.29 -6.09
CA SER A 388 6.27 10.61 -7.31
C SER A 388 6.53 12.03 -7.81
N LEU A 389 6.56 12.18 -9.14
CA LEU A 389 6.68 13.45 -9.85
C LEU A 389 5.41 13.65 -10.67
N ALA A 390 4.66 14.71 -10.38
CA ALA A 390 3.39 15.04 -11.02
C ALA A 390 3.52 16.33 -11.85
N SER A 391 3.00 16.28 -13.07
CA SER A 391 3.14 17.33 -14.08
C SER A 391 1.79 17.65 -14.74
N GLY A 392 1.43 18.94 -14.79
CA GLY A 392 0.29 19.44 -15.55
C GLY A 392 0.62 19.57 -17.03
N ILE A 393 -0.09 18.82 -17.89
CA ILE A 393 0.19 18.73 -19.33
C ILE A 393 -0.83 19.55 -20.13
N THR A 394 -0.42 20.75 -20.56
CA THR A 394 -1.23 21.59 -21.45
C THR A 394 -1.36 21.02 -22.86
N ALA A 395 -0.36 20.28 -23.34
CA ALA A 395 -0.35 19.64 -24.66
C ALA A 395 -1.46 18.58 -24.88
N LEU A 396 -2.13 18.13 -23.81
CA LEU A 396 -3.27 17.21 -23.86
C LEU A 396 -4.62 17.90 -23.59
N GLY A 397 -4.66 19.24 -23.68
CA GLY A 397 -5.85 20.05 -23.40
C GLY A 397 -6.06 20.40 -21.93
N GLY A 398 -5.03 20.29 -21.09
CA GLY A 398 -5.04 20.88 -19.74
C GLY A 398 -4.83 22.40 -19.79
N GLU A 399 -5.45 23.14 -18.87
CA GLU A 399 -5.39 24.60 -18.85
C GLU A 399 -4.16 25.16 -18.12
N GLN A 400 -3.57 24.39 -17.20
CA GLN A 400 -2.42 24.81 -16.40
C GLN A 400 -1.26 23.83 -16.50
N GLY A 401 -0.06 24.39 -16.70
CA GLY A 401 1.21 23.66 -16.62
C GLY A 401 1.88 23.89 -15.28
N PHE A 402 2.22 22.81 -14.58
CA PHE A 402 2.87 22.84 -13.27
C PHE A 402 3.76 21.60 -13.10
N LEU A 403 4.66 21.64 -12.12
CA LEU A 403 5.45 20.48 -11.71
C LEU A 403 5.57 20.44 -10.18
N TYR A 404 5.32 19.29 -9.56
CA TYR A 404 5.64 19.05 -8.16
C TYR A 404 6.18 17.64 -7.93
N TYR A 405 7.13 17.53 -7.00
CA TYR A 405 7.59 16.26 -6.44
C TYR A 405 6.84 16.02 -5.12
N ARG A 406 6.41 14.78 -4.89
CA ARG A 406 5.76 14.32 -3.66
C ARG A 406 6.50 13.09 -3.14
N GLY A 407 6.71 13.06 -1.83
CA GLY A 407 7.24 11.90 -1.12
C GLY A 407 6.33 11.52 0.03
N SER A 408 6.18 10.23 0.32
CA SER A 408 5.54 9.76 1.55
C SER A 408 6.22 8.52 2.08
N ALA A 409 6.22 8.36 3.41
CA ALA A 409 6.79 7.23 4.10
C ALA A 409 5.90 6.84 5.28
N THR A 410 5.71 5.54 5.48
CA THR A 410 5.13 4.99 6.70
C THR A 410 6.00 3.83 7.18
N ARG A 411 6.28 3.78 8.48
CA ARG A 411 7.03 2.69 9.13
C ARG A 411 6.27 2.21 10.36
N PHE A 412 6.13 0.91 10.49
CA PHE A 412 5.47 0.22 11.59
C PHE A 412 6.45 -0.76 12.24
N ASP A 413 6.74 -0.57 13.52
CA ASP A 413 7.67 -1.39 14.31
C ASP A 413 6.93 -2.05 15.47
N ARG A 414 6.86 -3.39 15.48
CA ARG A 414 6.33 -4.22 16.57
C ARG A 414 7.42 -4.41 17.63
N LEU A 415 7.74 -3.34 18.36
CA LEU A 415 8.79 -3.31 19.40
C LEU A 415 8.63 -4.41 20.47
N SER A 416 7.40 -4.88 20.68
CA SER A 416 7.05 -6.14 21.34
C SER A 416 5.57 -6.45 21.04
N GLU A 417 5.05 -7.57 21.55
CA GLU A 417 3.61 -7.87 21.50
C GLU A 417 2.72 -6.77 22.12
N ARG A 418 3.24 -6.01 23.08
CA ARG A 418 2.51 -4.93 23.78
C ARG A 418 2.69 -3.56 23.15
N PHE A 419 3.86 -3.30 22.54
CA PHE A 419 4.29 -1.98 22.12
C PHE A 419 4.52 -1.95 20.61
N GLN A 420 3.75 -1.13 19.91
CA GLN A 420 3.89 -0.91 18.47
C GLN A 420 4.13 0.58 18.21
N LEU A 421 5.12 0.91 17.38
CA LEU A 421 5.38 2.28 16.93
C LEU A 421 4.93 2.43 15.49
N LEU A 422 4.16 3.47 15.19
CA LEU A 422 3.77 3.86 13.84
C LEU A 422 4.28 5.27 13.55
N LEU A 423 5.23 5.37 12.62
CA LEU A 423 5.76 6.62 12.10
C LEU A 423 5.14 6.89 10.73
N ARG A 424 4.62 8.10 10.50
CA ARG A 424 4.17 8.57 9.18
C ARG A 424 4.89 9.86 8.82
N GLY A 425 5.17 10.06 7.54
CA GLY A 425 5.66 11.32 7.00
C GLY A 425 5.20 11.52 5.56
N GLY A 426 5.06 12.78 5.17
CA GLY A 426 4.78 13.14 3.79
C GLY A 426 5.26 14.56 3.49
N LEU A 427 5.64 14.81 2.24
CA LEU A 427 6.21 16.07 1.79
C LEU A 427 5.81 16.38 0.34
N GLN A 428 5.80 17.65 -0.01
CA GLN A 428 5.67 18.13 -1.38
C GLN A 428 6.59 19.33 -1.63
N LEU A 429 7.23 19.35 -2.80
CA LEU A 429 8.13 20.39 -3.26
C LEU A 429 7.78 20.80 -4.69
N SER A 430 7.64 22.09 -4.95
CA SER A 430 7.29 22.69 -6.23
C SER A 430 7.86 24.10 -6.38
N ASP A 431 8.60 24.32 -7.47
CA ASP A 431 9.01 25.67 -7.90
C ASP A 431 7.89 26.45 -8.61
N THR A 432 6.78 25.77 -8.94
CA THR A 432 5.58 26.42 -9.48
C THR A 432 5.02 27.39 -8.44
N ARG A 433 4.80 28.65 -8.81
CA ARG A 433 4.33 29.69 -7.86
C ARG A 433 2.86 29.50 -7.47
N PHE A 434 2.03 29.14 -8.43
CA PHE A 434 0.61 28.87 -8.26
C PHE A 434 0.36 27.45 -8.72
N LEU A 435 0.04 26.56 -7.78
CA LEU A 435 -0.55 25.26 -8.08
C LEU A 435 -2.08 25.41 -8.05
N PRO A 436 -2.83 24.63 -8.85
CA PRO A 436 -4.27 24.52 -8.67
C PRO A 436 -4.64 24.07 -7.25
N ALA A 437 -5.83 24.46 -6.80
CA ALA A 437 -6.39 24.11 -5.49
C ALA A 437 -6.27 22.60 -5.15
N SER A 438 -6.55 21.73 -6.12
CA SER A 438 -6.44 20.27 -5.99
C SER A 438 -5.01 19.77 -5.74
N GLU A 439 -4.01 20.48 -6.27
CA GLU A 439 -2.61 20.07 -6.24
C GLU A 439 -1.81 20.68 -5.09
N LEU A 440 -2.43 21.55 -4.29
CA LEU A 440 -1.83 22.07 -3.05
C LEU A 440 -1.61 20.95 -2.04
N PHE A 441 -0.50 21.02 -1.32
CA PHE A 441 -0.25 20.19 -0.15
C PHE A 441 -1.06 20.72 1.03
N GLN A 442 -1.74 19.83 1.76
CA GLN A 442 -2.67 20.20 2.83
C GLN A 442 -2.32 19.49 4.15
N ILE A 443 -2.48 20.19 5.28
CA ILE A 443 -2.27 19.65 6.63
C ILE A 443 -3.31 20.18 7.63
N GLY A 444 -3.40 19.47 8.76
CA GLY A 444 -4.48 19.59 9.74
C GLY A 444 -5.42 18.41 9.60
N GLY A 445 -5.87 17.86 10.72
CA GLY A 445 -6.84 16.77 10.75
C GLY A 445 -6.28 15.36 11.00
N ALA A 446 -7.18 14.37 10.96
CA ALA A 446 -7.00 12.99 11.41
C ALA A 446 -5.81 12.26 10.76
N TYR A 447 -5.49 12.60 9.51
CA TYR A 447 -4.51 11.91 8.67
C TYR A 447 -3.20 12.68 8.45
N THR A 448 -3.00 13.84 9.11
CA THR A 448 -1.75 14.62 9.03
C THR A 448 -1.29 15.18 10.38
N VAL A 449 -2.01 16.13 10.95
CA VAL A 449 -1.71 16.77 12.25
C VAL A 449 -3.01 16.87 13.04
N ARG A 450 -3.25 15.88 13.91
CA ARG A 450 -4.47 15.76 14.71
C ARG A 450 -4.60 16.93 15.68
N GLY A 451 -5.81 17.19 16.17
CA GLY A 451 -6.07 18.32 17.08
C GLY A 451 -6.49 19.63 16.38
N PHE A 452 -6.40 19.69 15.05
CA PHE A 452 -6.80 20.84 14.21
C PHE A 452 -7.89 20.42 13.20
N SER A 453 -8.54 21.38 12.55
CA SER A 453 -9.46 21.14 11.41
C SER A 453 -8.82 20.39 10.24
N GLU A 454 -9.62 19.66 9.48
CA GLU A 454 -9.18 18.90 8.30
C GLU A 454 -8.69 19.82 7.17
N GLY A 455 -7.43 19.65 6.77
CA GLY A 455 -6.81 20.43 5.69
C GLY A 455 -6.82 21.95 5.94
N LEU A 456 -6.72 22.35 7.22
CA LEU A 456 -6.67 23.71 7.74
C LEU A 456 -5.68 24.62 7.01
N LEU A 457 -4.46 24.13 6.77
CA LEU A 457 -3.42 24.87 6.05
C LEU A 457 -3.14 24.22 4.70
N SER A 458 -2.95 25.04 3.67
CA SER A 458 -2.56 24.59 2.33
C SER A 458 -1.40 25.41 1.76
N GLY A 459 -0.57 24.79 0.95
CA GLY A 459 0.61 25.42 0.35
C GLY A 459 1.12 24.69 -0.89
N ARG A 460 1.96 25.36 -1.69
CA ARG A 460 2.61 24.72 -2.85
C ARG A 460 3.67 23.69 -2.42
N ASN A 461 4.32 24.00 -1.29
CA ASN A 461 5.30 23.18 -0.60
C ASN A 461 4.75 22.84 0.77
N GLY A 462 5.20 21.73 1.36
CA GLY A 462 4.89 21.43 2.74
C GLY A 462 5.37 20.06 3.17
N TYR A 463 5.20 19.78 4.46
CA TYR A 463 5.45 18.46 5.03
C TYR A 463 4.59 18.22 6.29
N PHE A 464 4.41 16.95 6.65
CA PHE A 464 4.01 16.54 7.99
C PHE A 464 4.85 15.34 8.43
N VAL A 465 4.99 15.20 9.75
CA VAL A 465 5.56 14.03 10.44
C VAL A 465 4.68 13.69 11.64
N SER A 466 4.49 12.40 11.89
CA SER A 466 3.65 11.87 12.95
C SER A 466 4.32 10.66 13.58
N ALA A 467 4.35 10.61 14.91
CA ALA A 467 4.79 9.45 15.68
C ALA A 467 3.68 9.03 16.64
N GLU A 468 3.22 7.78 16.49
CA GLU A 468 2.10 7.18 17.23
C GLU A 468 2.59 5.91 17.92
N LEU A 469 2.73 5.93 19.25
CA LEU A 469 3.00 4.74 20.05
C LEU A 469 1.67 4.12 20.49
N ARG A 470 1.53 2.82 20.25
CA ARG A 470 0.37 2.01 20.65
C ARG A 470 0.78 1.03 21.75
N ILE A 471 -0.11 0.85 22.71
CA ILE A 471 0.10 0.09 23.94
C ILE A 471 -1.13 -0.82 24.13
N GLY A 472 -0.93 -2.13 24.01
CA GLY A 472 -1.98 -3.15 24.17
C GLY A 472 -1.59 -4.27 25.13
N ARG A 473 -2.54 -5.18 25.37
CA ARG A 473 -2.24 -6.52 25.90
C ARG A 473 -1.81 -7.46 24.78
N THR A 474 -1.26 -8.62 25.13
CA THR A 474 -1.00 -9.69 24.15
C THR A 474 -2.33 -10.32 23.69
N LEU A 475 -2.33 -11.06 22.58
CA LEU A 475 -3.54 -11.74 22.11
C LEU A 475 -4.03 -12.79 23.13
N GLU A 476 -3.11 -13.53 23.76
CA GLU A 476 -3.41 -14.47 24.84
C GLU A 476 -4.06 -13.79 26.04
N GLU A 477 -3.61 -12.58 26.42
CA GLU A 477 -4.19 -11.80 27.52
C GLU A 477 -5.56 -11.19 27.21
N TYR A 478 -5.92 -11.03 25.93
CA TYR A 478 -7.30 -10.74 25.55
C TYR A 478 -8.15 -11.99 25.63
N GLN A 479 -7.74 -13.07 24.96
CA GLN A 479 -8.48 -14.34 24.92
C GLN A 479 -8.68 -14.97 26.32
N ALA A 480 -7.72 -14.82 27.23
CA ALA A 480 -7.84 -15.32 28.61
C ALA A 480 -8.69 -14.42 29.52
N ALA A 481 -8.99 -13.19 29.12
CA ALA A 481 -9.81 -12.24 29.90
C ALA A 481 -11.26 -12.17 29.40
N ASP A 482 -11.45 -12.11 28.08
CA ASP A 482 -12.76 -12.08 27.41
C ASP A 482 -12.59 -12.52 25.94
N PRO A 483 -12.86 -13.80 25.60
CA PRO A 483 -12.68 -14.33 24.24
C PRO A 483 -13.51 -13.62 23.15
N ASP A 484 -14.69 -13.11 23.53
CA ASP A 484 -15.64 -12.43 22.66
C ASP A 484 -15.52 -10.89 22.78
N GLY A 485 -14.61 -10.40 23.62
CA GLY A 485 -14.38 -8.99 23.90
C GLY A 485 -13.53 -8.27 22.85
N PRO A 486 -13.55 -6.92 22.82
CA PRO A 486 -12.73 -6.16 21.90
C PRO A 486 -11.25 -6.22 22.28
N THR A 487 -10.39 -6.37 21.27
CA THR A 487 -8.98 -5.99 21.46
C THR A 487 -8.89 -4.46 21.56
N LEU A 488 -8.01 -3.96 22.43
CA LEU A 488 -7.86 -2.53 22.71
C LEU A 488 -6.39 -2.13 22.63
N HIS A 489 -6.08 -1.04 21.93
CA HIS A 489 -4.76 -0.42 22.02
C HIS A 489 -4.91 1.03 22.43
N GLY A 490 -4.43 1.37 23.64
CA GLY A 490 -4.22 2.76 24.01
C GLY A 490 -3.17 3.37 23.10
N ILE A 491 -3.37 4.61 22.66
CA ILE A 491 -2.40 5.32 21.83
C ILE A 491 -1.94 6.60 22.52
N VAL A 492 -0.68 6.98 22.29
CA VAL A 492 -0.14 8.32 22.54
C VAL A 492 0.62 8.77 21.30
N PHE A 493 0.56 10.06 20.98
CA PHE A 493 1.16 10.57 19.75
C PHE A 493 1.68 12.00 19.86
N ILE A 494 2.56 12.34 18.91
CA ILE A 494 2.98 13.70 18.58
C ILE A 494 2.95 13.88 17.06
N ASP A 495 2.33 14.97 16.61
CA ASP A 495 2.25 15.35 15.20
C ASP A 495 2.83 16.75 14.99
N HIS A 496 3.53 16.96 13.89
CA HIS A 496 4.03 18.27 13.45
C HIS A 496 3.95 18.39 11.93
N GLY A 497 3.71 19.59 11.42
CA GLY A 497 3.80 19.85 9.99
C GLY A 497 3.79 21.34 9.65
N GLY A 498 4.12 21.66 8.41
CA GLY A 498 3.95 23.00 7.86
C GLY A 498 3.54 22.97 6.39
N ALA A 499 2.66 23.89 5.98
CA ALA A 499 2.25 24.08 4.59
C ALA A 499 2.53 25.53 4.18
N LEU A 500 3.30 25.68 3.11
CA LEU A 500 3.95 26.94 2.72
C LEU A 500 3.31 27.48 1.42
N PRO A 501 2.41 28.48 1.51
CA PRO A 501 1.86 29.14 0.33
C PRO A 501 2.90 30.02 -0.35
N TYR A 502 2.68 30.37 -1.63
CA TYR A 502 3.50 31.38 -2.29
C TYR A 502 3.12 32.78 -1.82
N ARG A 503 4.12 33.58 -1.43
CA ARG A 503 3.96 34.97 -0.98
C ARG A 503 4.81 35.89 -1.86
N PRO A 504 4.23 36.88 -2.57
CA PRO A 504 4.98 37.77 -3.45
C PRO A 504 5.61 38.95 -2.68
N GLY A 505 6.68 39.53 -3.26
CA GLY A 505 7.31 40.75 -2.77
C GLY A 505 8.11 40.56 -1.48
N ASN A 506 8.08 41.58 -0.61
CA ASN A 506 8.89 41.63 0.63
C ASN A 506 8.22 40.92 1.83
N LEU A 507 7.20 40.09 1.59
CA LEU A 507 6.59 39.27 2.63
C LEU A 507 7.56 38.17 3.07
N LYS A 508 7.51 37.77 4.34
CA LYS A 508 8.27 36.60 4.80
C LYS A 508 7.75 35.36 4.06
N GLU A 509 8.66 34.55 3.52
CA GLU A 509 8.31 33.30 2.83
C GLU A 509 7.53 32.36 3.76
N SER A 510 7.94 32.30 5.03
CA SER A 510 7.27 31.56 6.09
C SER A 510 7.06 32.39 7.37
N THR A 511 5.99 32.08 8.10
CA THR A 511 5.64 32.59 9.43
C THR A 511 5.36 31.41 10.38
N HIS A 512 5.28 31.67 11.69
CA HIS A 512 4.91 30.63 12.65
C HIS A 512 3.52 30.01 12.38
N ASP A 513 2.65 30.74 11.67
CA ASP A 513 1.26 30.37 11.40
C ASP A 513 1.11 29.44 10.19
N ASP A 514 2.20 29.18 9.47
CA ASP A 514 2.29 28.10 8.47
C ASP A 514 2.47 26.70 9.09
N TYR A 515 2.66 26.63 10.42
CA TYR A 515 2.99 25.39 11.13
C TYR A 515 1.91 24.98 12.14
N LEU A 516 1.69 23.67 12.22
CA LEU A 516 0.81 23.00 13.17
C LEU A 516 1.64 22.05 14.05
N THR A 517 1.28 21.92 15.32
CA THR A 517 1.92 20.96 16.23
C THR A 517 0.97 20.57 17.35
N SER A 518 0.88 19.27 17.61
CA SER A 518 -0.01 18.73 18.64
C SER A 518 0.59 17.48 19.30
N VAL A 519 0.07 17.19 20.48
CA VAL A 519 0.23 15.89 21.15
C VAL A 519 -1.14 15.35 21.49
N GLY A 520 -1.26 14.07 21.79
CA GLY A 520 -2.52 13.54 22.29
C GLY A 520 -2.50 12.07 22.65
N ALA A 521 -3.68 11.58 22.98
CA ALA A 521 -3.90 10.20 23.40
C ALA A 521 -5.25 9.68 22.88
N GLY A 522 -5.48 8.38 22.95
CA GLY A 522 -6.72 7.76 22.48
C GLY A 522 -6.76 6.26 22.68
N VAL A 523 -7.74 5.63 22.04
CA VAL A 523 -7.95 4.18 22.03
C VAL A 523 -8.30 3.74 20.60
N LEU A 524 -7.64 2.68 20.15
CA LEU A 524 -8.11 1.79 19.08
C LEU A 524 -8.92 0.66 19.70
N PHE A 525 -10.00 0.25 19.03
CA PHE A 525 -10.78 -0.93 19.39
C PHE A 525 -11.12 -1.76 18.15
N ASP A 526 -11.12 -3.09 18.31
CA ASP A 526 -11.50 -4.04 17.27
C ASP A 526 -12.31 -5.19 17.89
N PHE A 527 -13.58 -5.30 17.46
CA PHE A 527 -14.47 -6.43 17.76
C PHE A 527 -14.45 -7.41 16.57
N SER A 528 -13.55 -8.38 16.63
CA SER A 528 -13.48 -9.54 15.72
C SER A 528 -13.46 -9.19 14.22
N GLU A 529 -12.71 -8.14 13.84
CA GLU A 529 -12.64 -7.52 12.50
C GLU A 529 -13.96 -6.94 11.96
N ARG A 530 -15.09 -7.14 12.68
CA ARG A 530 -16.43 -6.72 12.25
C ARG A 530 -16.75 -5.28 12.60
N VAL A 531 -16.32 -4.82 13.78
CA VAL A 531 -16.48 -3.42 14.20
C VAL A 531 -15.13 -2.90 14.66
N THR A 532 -14.49 -2.13 13.80
CA THR A 532 -13.17 -1.53 14.07
C THR A 532 -13.31 -0.03 14.26
N GLY A 533 -12.51 0.57 15.12
CA GLY A 533 -12.65 1.99 15.39
C GLY A 533 -11.53 2.62 16.21
N ARG A 534 -11.61 3.95 16.28
CA ARG A 534 -10.60 4.84 16.83
C ARG A 534 -11.29 6.03 17.50
N ILE A 535 -10.89 6.34 18.72
CA ILE A 535 -11.23 7.59 19.42
C ILE A 535 -9.92 8.23 19.88
N VAL A 536 -9.65 9.46 19.45
CA VAL A 536 -8.41 10.20 19.73
C VAL A 536 -8.75 11.61 20.18
N ILE A 537 -8.03 12.11 21.17
CA ILE A 537 -8.11 13.50 21.63
C ILE A 537 -6.76 14.15 21.35
N GLY A 538 -6.76 15.13 20.43
CA GLY A 538 -5.59 15.91 20.05
C GLY A 538 -5.58 17.28 20.70
N GLN A 539 -4.47 17.62 21.35
CA GLN A 539 -4.20 18.91 21.96
C GLN A 539 -3.14 19.67 21.14
N PRO A 540 -3.54 20.69 20.36
CA PRO A 540 -2.62 21.68 19.80
C PRO A 540 -1.71 22.30 20.88
N LEU A 541 -0.41 22.34 20.61
CA LEU A 541 0.57 23.03 21.47
C LEU A 541 0.55 24.56 21.27
N ARG A 542 0.01 25.02 20.14
CA ARG A 542 -0.22 26.43 19.80
C ARG A 542 -1.54 26.54 19.04
N GLY A 543 -2.29 27.61 19.25
CA GLY A 543 -3.42 27.96 18.37
C GLY A 543 -2.90 28.44 17.00
N ASN A 544 -3.75 28.37 15.97
CA ASN A 544 -3.46 28.88 14.63
C ASN A 544 -4.57 29.87 14.22
N PRO A 545 -4.27 31.06 13.68
CA PRO A 545 -5.28 32.05 13.29
C PRO A 545 -6.19 31.63 12.12
N ALA A 546 -5.90 30.51 11.44
CA ALA A 546 -6.79 29.94 10.42
C ALA A 546 -7.93 29.08 11.00
N GLU A 547 -7.85 28.63 12.26
CA GLU A 547 -8.88 27.73 12.83
C GLU A 547 -10.13 28.54 13.20
N LEU A 548 -11.18 28.45 12.37
CA LEU A 548 -12.45 29.16 12.56
C LEU A 548 -13.14 28.77 13.88
N HIS A 549 -13.09 27.48 14.22
CA HIS A 549 -13.72 26.90 15.41
C HIS A 549 -12.66 26.30 16.32
N ASP A 550 -12.21 27.07 17.31
CA ASP A 550 -11.12 26.75 18.24
C ASP A 550 -11.47 25.62 19.25
N LYS A 551 -11.68 24.42 18.73
CA LYS A 551 -12.06 23.19 19.46
C LYS A 551 -10.83 22.56 20.12
N ARG A 552 -10.27 23.19 21.16
CA ARG A 552 -9.09 22.66 21.90
C ARG A 552 -9.46 22.05 23.26
N PRO A 553 -9.19 20.75 23.51
CA PRO A 553 -8.68 19.73 22.58
C PRO A 553 -9.75 19.25 21.58
N ARG A 554 -9.33 18.81 20.39
CA ARG A 554 -10.21 18.33 19.32
C ARG A 554 -10.30 16.81 19.36
N ALA A 555 -11.52 16.27 19.36
CA ALA A 555 -11.75 14.83 19.24
C ALA A 555 -11.76 14.40 17.77
N HIS A 556 -11.11 13.27 17.48
CA HIS A 556 -11.09 12.58 16.19
C HIS A 556 -11.63 11.17 16.42
N VAL A 557 -12.73 10.82 15.76
CA VAL A 557 -13.47 9.57 15.93
C VAL A 557 -13.66 8.92 14.56
N SER A 558 -13.41 7.62 14.47
CA SER A 558 -13.83 6.81 13.33
C SER A 558 -14.31 5.42 13.75
N LEU A 559 -15.25 4.90 12.98
CA LEU A 559 -15.90 3.61 13.15
C LEU A 559 -16.11 2.99 11.77
N ASN A 560 -15.73 1.73 11.57
CA ASN A 560 -16.00 0.95 10.37
C ASN A 560 -16.67 -0.37 10.75
N ILE A 561 -17.75 -0.70 10.07
CA ILE A 561 -18.57 -1.89 10.31
C ILE A 561 -18.57 -2.72 9.03
N ALA A 562 -17.97 -3.91 9.07
CA ALA A 562 -18.09 -4.91 8.02
C ALA A 562 -19.49 -5.54 8.07
N LEU A 563 -20.13 -5.69 6.90
CA LEU A 563 -21.50 -6.18 6.78
C LEU A 563 -21.60 -7.68 6.42
N ASN A 564 -20.49 -8.31 6.03
CA ASN A 564 -20.42 -9.70 5.58
C ASN A 564 -19.03 -10.33 5.80
#